data_AF-A0A482VGD3-F1
#
_entry.id   AF-A0A482VGD3-F1
#
_cell.length_a   1.000
_cell.length_b   1.000
_cell.length_c   1.000
_cell.angle_alpha   90.00
_cell.angle_beta   90.00
_cell.angle_gamma   90.00
#
_symmetry.space_group_name_H-M   'P 1'
#
loop_
_entity.id
_entity.type
_entity.pdbx_description
1 polymer ?
#
loop_
_entity_poly.entity_id
_entity_poly.type
_entity_poly.pdbx_seq_one_letter_code
_entity_poly.pdbx_strand_id
1 'polypeptide(L)'
;SFLKSESDTLRGVSPSPPPLNREVREEPEKIKKWREEQIKRLEEKDAEEEKKKLELREVARKELEDWYKNHEEAIAKTKAANRNAEKQFVAEDDEIEPGTEWERIAKLCDFNPKAKQGSKDVSRMRSIVLQLKQSPIPINNKA
;
A
#
# COMPACT_ATOMS: atom_id res chain seq x y z
N SER A 1 69.90 26.00 24.86
CA SER A 1 69.96 26.44 26.28
C SER A 1 68.71 25.90 26.95
N PHE A 2 68.73 24.91 27.83
CA PHE A 2 69.63 24.60 28.94
C PHE A 2 69.62 23.08 29.17
N LEU A 3 70.81 22.48 29.35
CA LEU A 3 71.08 21.08 29.71
C LEU A 3 70.56 20.80 31.16
N LYS A 4 70.43 19.59 31.73
CA LYS A 4 71.27 18.38 31.68
C LYS A 4 70.63 17.25 32.53
N SER A 5 70.95 15.99 32.20
CA SER A 5 71.26 14.80 33.08
C SER A 5 70.37 14.47 34.28
N GLU A 6 70.15 13.24 34.72
CA GLU A 6 70.58 11.85 34.43
C GLU A 6 69.78 11.02 35.45
N SER A 7 69.34 9.81 35.09
CA SER A 7 69.48 8.60 35.93
C SER A 7 68.66 7.47 35.33
N ASP A 8 69.34 6.69 34.49
CA ASP A 8 68.98 5.33 34.16
C ASP A 8 69.17 4.48 35.44
N THR A 9 68.09 3.93 35.98
CA THR A 9 68.14 2.88 37.01
C THR A 9 66.92 1.98 36.91
N LEU A 10 67.12 0.85 36.22
CA LEU A 10 66.60 -0.49 36.56
C LEU A 10 65.10 -0.60 36.87
N ARG A 11 64.27 -0.79 35.83
CA ARG A 11 62.92 -1.35 35.97
C ARG A 11 63.04 -2.85 36.26
N GLY A 12 63.19 -3.17 37.55
CA GLY A 12 63.21 -4.53 38.07
C GLY A 12 61.95 -5.32 37.68
N VAL A 13 62.18 -6.58 37.30
CA VAL A 13 61.17 -7.62 37.16
C VAL A 13 60.47 -7.80 38.50
N SER A 14 59.18 -7.45 38.57
CA SER A 14 58.36 -7.71 39.75
C SER A 14 57.94 -9.19 39.75
N PRO A 15 58.11 -9.96 40.85
CA PRO A 15 57.77 -11.37 40.89
C PRO A 15 56.24 -11.56 40.84
N SER A 16 55.80 -12.56 40.07
CA SER A 16 54.38 -12.93 39.94
C SER A 16 53.79 -13.30 41.32
N PRO A 17 52.56 -12.87 41.65
CA PRO A 17 51.92 -13.26 42.90
C PRO A 17 51.72 -14.79 42.94
N PRO A 18 51.87 -15.45 44.10
CA PRO A 18 51.58 -16.87 44.22
C PRO A 18 50.12 -17.15 43.84
N PRO A 19 49.80 -18.32 43.26
CA PRO A 19 48.43 -18.66 42.90
C PRO A 19 47.58 -18.60 44.17
N LEU A 20 46.67 -17.63 44.23
CA LEU A 20 45.68 -17.55 45.30
C LEU A 20 44.85 -18.82 45.21
N ASN A 21 45.02 -19.68 46.21
CA ASN A 21 44.15 -20.80 46.48
C ASN A 21 42.71 -20.28 46.43
N ARG A 22 41.97 -20.64 45.37
CA ARG A 22 40.54 -20.36 45.26
C ARG A 22 39.88 -21.18 46.36
N GLU A 23 39.79 -20.60 47.56
CA GLU A 23 38.79 -21.03 48.53
C GLU A 23 37.47 -21.01 47.77
N VAL A 24 36.90 -22.19 47.57
CA VAL A 24 35.52 -22.35 47.11
C VAL A 24 34.65 -21.83 48.26
N ARG A 25 34.57 -20.52 48.38
CA ARG A 25 33.59 -19.86 49.24
C ARG A 25 32.25 -20.21 48.63
N GLU A 26 31.53 -21.11 49.28
CA GLU A 26 30.16 -21.39 48.89
C GLU A 26 29.42 -20.07 48.75
N GLU A 27 28.87 -19.82 47.56
CA GLU A 27 28.19 -18.56 47.28
C GLU A 27 27.12 -18.32 48.35
N PRO A 28 27.13 -17.15 49.03
CA PRO A 28 26.18 -16.88 50.09
C PRO A 28 24.77 -16.97 49.54
N GLU A 29 23.86 -17.64 50.25
CA GLU A 29 22.50 -17.96 49.77
C GLU A 29 21.71 -16.74 49.27
N LYS A 30 22.03 -15.54 49.77
CA LYS A 30 21.46 -14.27 49.29
C LYS A 30 21.80 -13.98 47.83
N ILE A 31 23.02 -14.29 47.40
CA ILE A 31 23.46 -14.12 46.01
C ILE A 31 22.83 -15.18 45.10
N LYS A 32 22.67 -16.42 45.58
CA LYS A 32 21.93 -17.47 44.85
C LYS A 32 20.49 -17.04 44.58
N LYS A 33 19.76 -16.63 45.64
CA LYS A 33 18.38 -16.12 45.52
C LYS A 33 18.29 -14.93 44.57
N TRP A 34 19.22 -13.98 44.66
CA TRP A 34 19.26 -12.82 43.76
C TRP A 34 19.50 -13.22 42.29
N ARG A 35 20.40 -14.16 42.03
CA ARG A 35 20.64 -14.67 40.66
C ARG A 35 19.41 -15.38 40.11
N GLU A 36 18.77 -16.24 40.91
CA GLU A 36 17.55 -16.93 40.53
C GLU A 36 16.42 -15.94 40.20
N GLU A 37 16.24 -14.90 41.02
CA GLU A 37 15.25 -13.83 40.78
C GLU A 37 15.57 -13.03 39.51
N GLN A 38 16.84 -12.70 39.25
CA GLN A 38 17.24 -11.99 38.02
C GLN A 38 17.07 -12.85 36.77
N ILE A 39 17.45 -14.13 36.82
CA ILE A 39 17.28 -15.07 35.71
C ILE A 39 15.79 -15.19 35.39
N LYS A 40 14.94 -15.41 36.40
CA LYS A 40 13.49 -15.51 36.20
C LYS A 40 12.90 -14.24 35.59
N ARG A 41 13.33 -13.06 36.05
CA ARG A 41 12.87 -11.78 35.48
C ARG A 41 13.33 -11.59 34.04
N LEU A 42 14.53 -12.06 33.70
CA LEU A 42 15.05 -11.99 32.34
C LEU A 42 14.27 -12.93 31.41
N GLU A 43 14.05 -14.18 31.84
CA GLU A 43 13.24 -15.15 31.11
C GLU A 43 11.80 -14.66 30.86
N GLU A 44 11.18 -13.99 31.84
CA GLU A 44 9.85 -13.40 31.68
C GLU A 44 9.84 -12.30 30.59
N LYS A 45 10.85 -11.44 30.58
CA LYS A 45 11.00 -10.40 29.55
C LYS A 45 11.26 -10.99 28.18
N ASP A 46 12.16 -11.96 28.06
CA ASP A 46 12.45 -12.63 26.79
C ASP A 46 11.20 -13.33 26.24
N ALA A 47 10.41 -13.96 27.11
CA ALA A 47 9.14 -14.58 26.73
C ALA A 47 8.08 -13.55 26.28
N GLU A 48 8.01 -12.37 26.93
CA GLU A 48 7.13 -11.29 26.48
C GLU A 48 7.57 -10.70 25.13
N GLU A 49 8.86 -10.54 24.91
CA GLU A 49 9.41 -10.02 23.65
C GLU A 49 9.12 -10.98 22.49
N GLU A 50 9.35 -12.28 22.68
CA GLU A 50 9.04 -13.27 21.65
C GLU A 50 7.54 -13.37 21.38
N LYS A 51 6.68 -13.24 22.40
CA LYS A 51 5.21 -13.14 22.20
C LYS A 51 4.84 -11.93 21.34
N LYS A 52 5.33 -10.74 21.67
CA LYS A 52 5.04 -9.51 20.90
C LYS A 52 5.54 -9.62 19.46
N LYS A 53 6.70 -10.22 19.25
CA LYS A 53 7.26 -10.46 17.91
C LYS A 53 6.40 -11.42 17.09
N LEU A 54 5.90 -12.49 17.71
CA LEU A 54 4.95 -13.41 17.05
C LEU A 54 3.64 -12.71 16.72
N GLU A 55 3.08 -11.94 17.66
CA GLU A 55 1.86 -11.15 17.43
C GLU A 55 2.02 -10.18 16.27
N LEU A 56 3.12 -9.42 16.21
CA LEU A 56 3.42 -8.51 15.10
C LEU A 56 3.54 -9.24 13.77
N ARG A 57 4.16 -10.42 13.76
CA ARG A 57 4.28 -11.24 12.55
C ARG A 57 2.91 -11.73 12.07
N GLU A 58 2.04 -12.14 12.99
CA GLU A 58 0.69 -12.58 12.67
C GLU A 58 -0.20 -11.44 12.19
N VAL A 59 -0.07 -10.25 12.78
CA VAL A 59 -0.76 -9.03 12.31
C VAL A 59 -0.30 -8.69 10.89
N ALA A 60 1.01 -8.63 10.65
CA ALA A 60 1.54 -8.34 9.32
C ALA A 60 1.09 -9.37 8.27
N ARG A 61 1.01 -10.65 8.65
CA ARG A 61 0.48 -11.72 7.79
C ARG A 61 -0.99 -11.49 7.45
N LYS A 62 -1.82 -11.19 8.45
CA LYS A 62 -3.25 -10.93 8.25
C LYS A 62 -3.50 -9.70 7.39
N GLU A 63 -2.77 -8.61 7.65
CA GLU A 63 -2.89 -7.38 6.84
C GLU A 63 -2.56 -7.63 5.37
N LEU A 64 -1.54 -8.45 5.10
CA LEU A 64 -1.19 -8.84 3.73
C LEU A 64 -2.29 -9.68 3.08
N GLU A 65 -2.82 -10.68 3.79
CA GLU A 65 -3.92 -11.51 3.31
C GLU A 65 -5.17 -10.68 3.01
N ASP A 66 -5.52 -9.75 3.89
CA ASP A 66 -6.68 -8.87 3.73
C ASP A 66 -6.47 -7.86 2.58
N TRP A 67 -5.24 -7.38 2.38
CA TRP A 67 -4.92 -6.55 1.21
C TRP A 67 -5.15 -7.31 -0.09
N TYR A 68 -4.70 -8.57 -0.19
CA TYR A 68 -4.91 -9.39 -1.40
C TYR A 68 -6.39 -9.64 -1.66
N LYS A 69 -7.18 -9.98 -0.62
CA LYS A 69 -8.64 -10.15 -0.76
C LYS A 69 -9.31 -8.87 -1.28
N ASN A 70 -9.03 -7.74 -0.64
CA ASN A 70 -9.59 -6.45 -1.05
C ASN A 70 -9.18 -6.07 -2.48
N HIS A 71 -7.94 -6.37 -2.87
CA HIS A 71 -7.45 -6.14 -4.23
C HIS A 71 -8.17 -7.01 -5.26
N GLU A 72 -8.34 -8.31 -4.96
CA GLU A 72 -9.07 -9.23 -5.82
C GLU A 72 -10.54 -8.81 -5.97
N GLU A 73 -11.20 -8.45 -4.87
CA GLU A 73 -12.58 -7.93 -4.88
C GLU A 73 -12.71 -6.65 -5.71
N ALA A 74 -11.77 -5.71 -5.56
CA ALA A 74 -11.74 -4.48 -6.34
C ALA A 74 -11.59 -4.77 -7.84
N ILE A 75 -10.68 -5.67 -8.22
CA ILE A 75 -10.51 -6.10 -9.61
C ILE A 75 -11.78 -6.78 -10.12
N ALA A 76 -12.37 -7.69 -9.35
CA ALA A 76 -13.58 -8.41 -9.74
C ALA A 76 -14.74 -7.44 -9.95
N LYS A 77 -14.91 -6.46 -9.06
CA LYS A 77 -15.91 -5.40 -9.17
C LYS A 77 -15.70 -4.55 -10.42
N THR A 78 -14.48 -4.10 -10.69
CA THR A 78 -14.18 -3.32 -11.91
C THR A 78 -14.44 -4.14 -13.17
N LYS A 79 -14.02 -5.41 -13.21
CA LYS A 79 -14.31 -6.30 -14.35
C LYS A 79 -15.82 -6.48 -14.55
N ALA A 80 -16.58 -6.69 -13.48
CA ALA A 80 -18.03 -6.83 -13.55
C ALA A 80 -18.71 -5.54 -14.02
N ALA A 81 -18.29 -4.39 -13.51
CA ALA A 81 -18.80 -3.08 -13.93
C ALA A 81 -18.52 -2.82 -15.42
N ASN A 82 -17.30 -3.09 -15.90
CA ASN A 82 -16.95 -2.94 -17.31
C ASN A 82 -17.77 -3.87 -18.20
N ARG A 83 -17.93 -5.15 -17.83
CA ARG A 83 -18.79 -6.08 -18.58
C ARG A 83 -20.25 -5.62 -18.61
N ASN A 84 -20.76 -5.06 -17.51
CA ASN A 84 -22.13 -4.55 -17.47
C ASN A 84 -22.28 -3.30 -18.34
N ALA A 85 -21.32 -2.37 -18.27
CA ALA A 85 -21.31 -1.16 -19.10
C ALA A 85 -21.24 -1.52 -20.60
N GLU A 86 -20.42 -2.51 -20.97
CA GLU A 86 -20.33 -3.01 -22.35
C GLU A 86 -21.66 -3.64 -22.80
N LYS A 87 -22.28 -4.48 -21.96
CA LYS A 87 -23.61 -5.04 -22.27
C LYS A 87 -24.67 -3.97 -22.46
N GLN A 88 -24.69 -2.94 -21.61
CA GLN A 88 -25.62 -1.81 -21.74
C GLN A 88 -25.34 -1.01 -23.01
N PHE A 89 -24.07 -0.78 -23.32
CA PHE A 89 -23.66 -0.07 -24.54
C PHE A 89 -24.11 -0.80 -25.80
N VAL A 90 -23.93 -2.13 -25.86
CA VAL A 90 -24.38 -2.95 -27.00
C VAL A 90 -25.91 -2.99 -27.09
N ALA A 91 -26.61 -3.16 -25.96
CA ALA A 91 -28.07 -3.21 -25.96
C ALA A 91 -28.73 -1.91 -26.45
N GLU A 92 -28.18 -0.75 -26.08
CA GLU A 92 -28.67 0.56 -26.57
C GLU A 92 -28.40 0.77 -28.08
N ASP A 93 -27.42 0.06 -28.66
CA ASP A 93 -27.07 0.18 -30.08
C ASP A 93 -27.88 -0.78 -30.98
N ASP A 94 -28.25 -1.96 -30.44
CA ASP A 94 -29.06 -2.97 -31.15
C ASP A 94 -30.56 -2.61 -31.25
N GLU A 95 -31.07 -1.71 -30.39
CA GLU A 95 -32.46 -1.23 -30.40
C GLU A 95 -32.69 -0.19 -31.52
N ILE A 96 -32.46 -0.61 -32.77
CA ILE A 96 -32.65 0.20 -33.98
C ILE A 96 -34.13 0.15 -34.37
N GLU A 97 -34.95 0.91 -33.65
CA GLU A 97 -36.33 1.17 -34.07
C GLU A 97 -36.38 2.29 -35.12
N PRO A 98 -37.09 2.09 -36.25
CA PRO A 98 -37.27 3.12 -37.27
C PRO A 98 -37.88 4.40 -36.67
N GLY A 99 -37.19 5.54 -36.82
CA GLY A 99 -37.62 6.84 -36.28
C GLY A 99 -36.79 7.37 -35.10
N THR A 100 -35.88 6.57 -34.55
CA THR A 100 -34.97 6.96 -33.44
C THR A 100 -33.61 7.49 -33.92
N GLU A 101 -33.38 7.58 -35.23
CA GLU A 101 -32.05 7.83 -35.80
C GLU A 101 -31.47 9.19 -35.35
N TRP A 102 -32.28 10.25 -35.39
CA TRP A 102 -31.85 11.58 -34.98
C TRP A 102 -31.63 11.69 -33.46
N GLU A 103 -32.38 10.93 -32.67
CA GLU A 103 -32.16 10.84 -31.23
C GLU A 103 -30.83 10.17 -30.91
N ARG A 104 -30.49 9.08 -31.59
CA ARG A 104 -29.19 8.40 -31.46
C ARG A 104 -28.02 9.27 -31.90
N ILE A 105 -28.11 9.93 -33.06
CA ILE A 105 -27.06 10.86 -33.54
C ILE A 105 -26.87 12.02 -32.55
N ALA A 106 -27.95 12.55 -31.98
CA ALA A 106 -27.87 13.61 -31.00
C ALA A 106 -27.26 13.15 -29.66
N LYS A 107 -27.53 11.92 -29.19
CA LYS A 107 -26.87 11.36 -27.99
C LYS A 107 -25.34 11.35 -28.11
N LEU A 108 -24.81 11.18 -29.33
CA LEU A 108 -23.36 11.18 -29.60
C LEU A 108 -22.76 12.57 -29.82
N CYS A 109 -23.59 13.61 -29.97
CA CYS A 109 -23.15 14.98 -30.18
C CYS A 109 -22.91 15.70 -28.85
N ASP A 110 -21.73 16.30 -28.68
CA ASP A 110 -21.43 17.16 -27.53
C ASP A 110 -22.10 18.54 -27.68
N PHE A 111 -23.17 18.76 -26.92
CA PHE A 111 -23.90 20.02 -26.86
C PHE A 111 -23.45 20.95 -25.72
N ASN A 112 -22.39 20.59 -24.99
CA ASN A 112 -21.87 21.46 -23.95
C ASN A 112 -21.27 22.74 -24.59
N PRO A 113 -21.75 23.95 -24.24
CA PRO A 113 -21.17 25.19 -24.77
C PRO A 113 -19.72 25.42 -24.34
N LYS A 114 -19.23 24.69 -23.33
CA LYS A 114 -17.84 24.69 -22.87
C LYS A 114 -17.01 23.53 -23.43
N ALA A 115 -17.58 22.71 -24.30
CA ALA A 115 -16.86 21.64 -24.98
C ALA A 115 -15.62 22.20 -25.67
N LYS A 116 -14.51 21.45 -25.67
CA LYS A 116 -13.32 21.82 -26.44
C LYS A 116 -13.74 21.96 -27.91
N GLN A 117 -13.74 23.19 -28.41
CA GLN A 117 -13.87 23.43 -29.84
C GLN A 117 -12.63 22.85 -30.52
N GLY A 118 -12.86 21.92 -31.44
CA GLY A 118 -11.82 21.43 -32.33
C GLY A 118 -11.37 22.52 -33.30
N SER A 119 -10.43 22.18 -34.18
CA SER A 119 -9.89 23.10 -35.20
C SER A 119 -10.92 23.60 -36.22
N LYS A 120 -12.12 23.01 -36.26
CA LYS A 120 -13.21 23.36 -37.16
C LYS A 120 -14.45 23.73 -36.36
N ASP A 121 -15.15 24.77 -36.81
CA ASP A 121 -16.44 25.15 -36.25
C ASP A 121 -17.52 24.16 -36.71
N VAL A 122 -18.10 23.45 -35.75
CA VAL A 122 -19.17 22.47 -35.95
C VAL A 122 -20.51 22.96 -35.42
N SER A 123 -20.63 24.24 -35.05
CA SER A 123 -21.83 24.82 -34.43
C SER A 123 -23.06 24.69 -35.32
N ARG A 124 -22.90 24.95 -36.64
CA ARG A 124 -23.99 24.77 -37.61
C ARG A 124 -24.45 23.31 -37.71
N MET A 125 -23.51 22.37 -37.75
CA MET A 125 -23.82 20.93 -37.80
C MET A 125 -24.59 20.51 -36.55
N ARG A 126 -24.11 20.89 -35.36
CA ARG A 126 -24.77 20.60 -34.07
C ARG A 126 -26.19 21.16 -34.03
N SER A 127 -26.38 22.40 -34.50
CA SER A 127 -27.72 23.02 -34.57
C SER A 127 -28.68 22.25 -35.48
N ILE A 128 -28.20 21.77 -36.64
CA ILE A 128 -29.01 20.97 -37.57
C ILE A 128 -29.40 19.62 -36.93
N VAL A 129 -28.45 18.92 -36.28
CA VAL A 129 -28.73 17.66 -35.58
C VAL A 129 -29.78 17.85 -34.48
N LEU A 130 -29.68 18.94 -33.70
CA LEU A 130 -30.65 19.23 -32.64
C LEU A 130 -32.04 19.52 -33.20
N GLN A 131 -32.14 20.26 -34.30
CA GLN A 131 -33.41 20.52 -34.97
C GLN A 131 -34.06 19.22 -35.46
N LEU A 132 -33.29 18.32 -36.06
CA LEU A 132 -33.79 17.05 -36.58
C LEU A 132 -34.23 16.09 -35.47
N LYS A 133 -33.65 16.19 -34.27
CA LYS A 133 -34.16 15.52 -33.06
C LYS A 133 -35.50 16.08 -32.61
N GLN A 134 -35.68 17.40 -32.60
CA GLN A 134 -36.90 18.07 -32.11
C GLN A 134 -38.05 18.03 -33.11
N SER A 135 -37.75 17.97 -34.40
CA SER A 135 -38.72 17.93 -35.49
C SER A 135 -38.26 16.93 -36.55
N PRO A 136 -38.53 15.63 -36.31
CA PRO A 136 -38.18 14.58 -37.26
C PRO A 136 -38.87 14.82 -38.60
N ILE A 137 -38.13 14.64 -39.70
CA ILE A 137 -38.71 14.71 -41.04
C ILE A 137 -39.59 13.47 -41.23
N PRO A 138 -40.85 13.60 -41.68
CA PRO A 138 -41.70 12.44 -41.94
C PRO A 138 -41.06 11.53 -42.99
N ILE A 139 -40.86 10.26 -42.63
CA ILE A 139 -40.28 9.24 -43.51
C ILE A 139 -41.30 8.93 -44.62
N ASN A 140 -41.12 9.51 -45.80
CA ASN A 140 -41.97 9.22 -46.95
C ASN A 140 -41.34 8.06 -47.74
N ASN A 141 -41.73 6.83 -47.41
CA ASN A 141 -41.40 5.65 -48.22
C ASN A 141 -42.21 5.71 -49.53
N LYS A 142 -41.72 6.45 -50.52
CA LYS A 142 -42.13 6.18 -51.90
C LYS A 142 -41.40 4.92 -52.35
N ALA A 143 -42.21 3.92 -52.68
CA ALA A 143 -41.84 2.60 -53.17
C ALA A 143 -40.80 2.61 -54.30
#